data_AF-A0A3S9BNZ8-F1
#
_entry.id   AF-A0A3S9BNZ8-F1
#
_cell.length_a   1.000
_cell.length_b   1.000
_cell.length_c   1.000
_cell.angle_alpha   90.00
_cell.angle_beta   90.00
_cell.angle_gamma   90.00
#
_symmetry.space_group_name_H-M   'P 1'
#
loop_
_entity.id
_entity.type
_entity.pdbx_description
1 polymer ?
#
loop_
_entity_poly.entity_id
_entity_poly.type
_entity_poly.pdbx_seq_one_letter_code
_entity_poly.pdbx_strand_id
1 'polypeptide(L)' 'MGSALKVLTLCMALAACTTTPPVNDPRQVWCDHSQPRRPSAVVVAAMTRPELDEVNAYNGKGARWCGWRP' A
#
# COMPACT_ATOMS: atom_id res chain seq x y z
N MET A 1 -46.02 4.99 10.28
CA MET A 1 -44.76 4.66 10.99
C MET A 1 -43.57 4.39 10.04
N GLY A 2 -43.66 4.71 8.73
CA GLY A 2 -42.61 4.35 7.75
C GLY A 2 -41.64 5.47 7.36
N SER A 3 -42.02 6.75 7.52
CA SER A 3 -41.16 7.87 7.07
C SER A 3 -39.99 8.15 8.00
N ALA A 4 -40.17 8.02 9.32
CA ALA A 4 -39.09 8.24 10.28
C ALA A 4 -37.97 7.18 10.15
N LEU A 5 -38.34 5.92 9.89
CA LEU A 5 -37.38 4.84 9.67
C LEU A 5 -36.54 5.08 8.41
N LYS A 6 -37.17 5.57 7.32
CA LYS A 6 -36.47 5.89 6.06
C LYS A 6 -35.48 7.05 6.21
N VAL A 7 -35.84 8.07 6.98
CA VAL A 7 -34.94 9.21 7.26
C VAL A 7 -33.75 8.76 8.12
N LEU A 8 -33.98 7.91 9.13
CA LEU A 8 -32.92 7.41 9.99
C LEU A 8 -31.89 6.57 9.20
N THR A 9 -32.36 5.70 8.30
CA THR A 9 -31.50 4.87 7.45
C THR A 9 -30.68 5.71 6.47
N LEU A 10 -31.26 6.79 5.91
CA LEU A 10 -30.55 7.71 5.03
C LEU A 10 -29.42 8.45 5.78
N CYS A 11 -29.68 8.93 7.01
CA CYS A 11 -28.66 9.60 7.81
C CYS A 11 -27.51 8.68 8.23
N MET A 12 -27.78 7.40 8.54
CA MET A 12 -26.71 6.43 8.84
C MET A 12 -25.85 6.11 7.61
N ALA A 13 -26.44 6.07 6.41
CA ALA A 13 -25.68 5.83 5.18
C ALA A 13 -24.70 6.97 4.86
N LEU A 14 -25.04 8.23 5.19
CA LEU A 14 -24.13 9.38 5.01
C LEU A 14 -23.01 9.42 6.05
N ALA A 15 -23.21 8.85 7.24
CA ALA A 15 -22.21 8.80 8.31
C ALA A 15 -21.08 7.79 8.05
N ALA A 16 -21.22 6.89 7.07
CA ALA A 16 -20.21 5.88 6.74
C ALA A 16 -19.03 6.43 5.89
N CYS A 17 -19.05 7.71 5.50
CA CYS A 17 -17.93 8.35 4.83
C CYS A 17 -16.83 8.69 5.85
N THR A 18 -16.20 7.66 6.40
CA THR A 18 -15.02 7.82 7.25
C THR A 18 -13.82 8.08 6.35
N THR A 19 -13.26 9.29 6.43
CA THR A 19 -11.95 9.57 5.83
C THR A 19 -10.93 8.81 6.67
N THR A 20 -10.09 8.00 6.03
CA THR A 20 -8.96 7.39 6.74
C THR A 20 -8.11 8.52 7.34
N PRO A 21 -7.72 8.43 8.63
CA PRO A 21 -6.89 9.45 9.22
C PRO A 21 -5.61 9.59 8.38
N PRO A 22 -5.11 10.82 8.18
CA PRO A 22 -3.90 11.03 7.40
C PRO A 22 -2.76 10.19 7.99
N VAL A 23 -2.04 9.50 7.11
CA VAL A 23 -0.85 8.77 7.53
C VAL A 23 0.21 9.79 7.95
N ASN A 24 0.49 9.85 9.25
CA ASN A 24 1.40 10.84 9.83
C ASN A 24 2.82 10.75 9.25
N ASP A 25 3.28 9.53 8.92
CA ASP A 25 4.54 9.31 8.19
C ASP A 25 4.38 8.15 7.17
N PRO A 26 4.11 8.47 5.88
CA PRO A 26 3.98 7.46 4.83
C PRO A 26 5.26 6.66 4.58
N ARG A 27 6.43 7.22 4.90
CA ARG A 27 7.71 6.53 4.76
C ARG A 27 7.82 5.45 5.83
N GLN A 28 7.54 5.80 7.08
CA GLN A 28 7.54 4.84 8.19
C GLN A 28 6.57 3.69 7.92
N VAL A 29 5.31 4.00 7.58
CA VAL A 29 4.30 2.97 7.27
C VAL A 29 4.76 2.06 6.12
N TRP A 30 5.33 2.62 5.06
CA TRP A 30 5.84 1.79 3.96
C TRP A 30 6.99 0.87 4.42
N CYS A 31 7.94 1.39 5.21
CA CYS A 31 9.07 0.60 5.72
C CYS A 31 8.61 -0.50 6.69
N ASP A 32 7.62 -0.24 7.54
CA ASP A 32 7.10 -1.20 8.52
C ASP A 32 6.37 -2.38 7.86
N HIS A 33 5.80 -2.16 6.67
CA HIS A 33 5.00 -3.15 5.94
C HIS A 33 5.69 -3.74 4.70
N SER A 34 6.94 -3.39 4.44
CA SER A 34 7.67 -3.82 3.25
C SER A 34 8.99 -4.51 3.62
N GLN A 35 9.46 -5.40 2.76
CA GLN A 35 10.75 -6.07 2.93
C GLN A 35 11.49 -6.17 1.59
N PRO A 36 12.85 -6.21 1.58
CA PRO A 36 13.62 -6.36 0.36
C PRO A 36 13.18 -7.57 -0.46
N ARG A 37 12.97 -7.40 -1.76
CA ARG A 37 12.72 -8.51 -2.68
C ARG A 37 14.06 -9.09 -3.12
N ARG A 38 14.31 -10.36 -2.80
CA ARG A 38 15.57 -11.07 -3.12
C ARG A 38 15.31 -12.34 -3.95
N PRO A 39 14.88 -12.21 -5.21
CA PRO A 39 14.68 -13.35 -6.10
C PRO A 39 16.02 -14.10 -6.33
N SER A 40 15.93 -15.41 -6.53
CA SER A 40 17.10 -16.23 -6.87
C SER A 40 17.62 -15.89 -8.27
N ALA A 41 18.88 -16.23 -8.55
CA ALA A 41 19.47 -16.00 -9.87
C ALA A 41 18.67 -16.66 -11.01
N VAL A 42 18.11 -17.85 -10.77
CA VAL A 42 17.26 -18.55 -11.74
C VAL A 42 15.97 -17.77 -12.01
N VAL A 43 15.36 -17.21 -10.96
CA VAL A 43 14.16 -16.37 -11.09
C VAL A 43 14.48 -15.08 -11.85
N VAL A 44 15.60 -14.42 -11.52
CA VAL A 44 16.05 -13.22 -12.24
C VAL A 44 16.34 -13.51 -13.71
N ALA A 45 16.93 -14.66 -14.03
CA ALA A 45 17.21 -15.05 -15.41
C ALA A 45 15.93 -15.32 -16.23
N ALA A 46 14.84 -15.69 -15.58
CA ALA A 46 13.54 -15.89 -16.21
C ALA A 46 12.68 -14.61 -16.29
N MET A 47 13.06 -13.54 -15.58
CA MET A 47 12.32 -12.27 -15.60
C MET A 47 12.48 -11.56 -16.94
N THR A 48 11.37 -11.01 -17.43
CA THR A 48 11.36 -10.00 -18.47
C THR A 48 11.95 -8.69 -17.98
N ARG A 49 12.29 -7.80 -18.91
CA ARG A 49 12.87 -6.50 -18.56
C ARG A 49 11.94 -5.66 -17.66
N PRO A 50 10.62 -5.54 -17.94
CA PRO A 50 9.71 -4.79 -17.07
C PRO A 50 9.65 -5.34 -15.65
N GLU A 51 9.61 -6.67 -15.48
CA GLU A 51 9.58 -7.29 -14.15
C GLU A 51 10.85 -6.98 -13.34
N LEU A 52 12.02 -7.00 -14.01
CA LEU A 52 13.27 -6.63 -13.37
C LEU A 52 13.28 -5.15 -12.97
N ASP A 53 12.76 -4.27 -13.81
CA ASP A 53 12.66 -2.83 -13.53
C ASP A 53 11.72 -2.56 -12.34
N GLU A 54 10.61 -3.28 -12.22
CA GLU A 54 9.71 -3.20 -11.06
C GLU A 54 10.39 -3.62 -9.76
N VAL A 55 11.11 -4.75 -9.76
CA VAL A 55 11.86 -5.23 -8.59
C VAL A 55 12.93 -4.21 -8.20
N ASN A 56 13.67 -3.68 -9.17
CA ASN A 56 14.71 -2.68 -8.94
C ASN A 56 14.12 -1.36 -8.42
N ALA A 57 12.99 -0.90 -8.95
CA ALA A 57 12.32 0.31 -8.47
C ALA A 57 11.82 0.14 -7.03
N TYR A 58 11.23 -1.01 -6.72
CA TYR A 58 10.76 -1.35 -5.37
C TYR A 58 11.92 -1.38 -4.36
N ASN A 59 12.99 -2.13 -4.65
CA ASN A 59 14.16 -2.23 -3.79
C ASN A 59 14.91 -0.89 -3.69
N GLY A 60 14.99 -0.14 -4.79
CA GLY A 60 15.59 1.19 -4.81
C GLY A 60 14.84 2.20 -3.94
N LYS A 61 13.51 2.09 -3.85
CA LYS A 61 12.73 2.86 -2.87
C LYS A 61 13.13 2.47 -1.45
N GLY A 62 13.22 1.19 -1.13
CA GLY A 62 13.60 0.74 0.21
C GLY A 62 15.05 1.04 0.59
N ALA A 63 15.98 1.10 -0.35
CA ALA A 63 17.32 1.60 -0.11
C ALA A 63 17.30 3.08 0.32
N ARG A 64 16.55 3.92 -0.39
CA ARG A 64 16.42 5.36 -0.07
C ARG A 64 15.65 5.62 1.22
N TRP A 65 14.58 4.85 1.48
CA TRP A 65 13.64 5.13 2.55
C TRP A 65 13.94 4.35 3.82
N CYS A 66 14.40 3.11 3.73
CA CYS A 66 14.50 2.20 4.86
C CYS A 66 15.93 1.74 5.14
N GLY A 67 16.93 2.25 4.37
CA GLY A 67 18.32 1.86 4.53
C GLY A 67 18.62 0.42 4.11
N TRP A 68 17.77 -0.19 3.28
CA TRP A 68 18.00 -1.53 2.77
C TRP A 68 19.28 -1.59 1.94
N ARG A 69 20.00 -2.69 2.09
CA ARG A 69 21.23 -2.95 1.34
C ARG A 69 20.93 -3.91 0.18
N PRO A 70 21.54 -3.67 -1.00
CA PRO A 70 21.54 -4.60 -2.11
C PRO A 70 21.91 -6.02 -1.67
#